data_AF-A0A9E2UB71-F1
#
_entry.id   AF-A0A9E2UB71-F1
#
_cell.length_a   1.000
_cell.length_b   1.000
_cell.length_c   1.000
_cell.angle_alpha   90.00
_cell.angle_beta   90.00
_cell.angle_gamma   90.00
#
_symmetry.space_group_name_H-M   'P 1'
#
loop_
_entity.id
_entity.type
_entity.pdbx_description
1 polymer ?
#
loop_
_entity_poly.entity_id
_entity_poly.type
_entity_poly.pdbx_seq_one_letter_code
_entity_poly.pdbx_strand_id
1 'polypeptide(L)'
;MLIQPSGQGGTNWSPMPYDPDTGYLYVPGTIRTSVFSRVPSQYTTGQRYTNGTQAPPIGSPLAGTFTAIDSKTNKIAWQHRMPYRMGGGGGSTVTAGGLLLRGEPDGNFVAVNAKTGEVLWKFQTGFGADAPAAVYEVDGDEYIALTTGGNSIQGSAYGDAVWAFSLKGQVNPLWPPAPPATVAGPTGA
;
A
#
# COMPACT_ATOMS: atom_id res chain seq x y z
N MET A 1 -5.83 6.78 25.43
CA MET A 1 -5.64 8.02 24.66
C MET A 1 -6.00 7.77 23.21
N LEU A 2 -6.74 8.69 22.57
CA LEU A 2 -7.12 8.61 21.15
C LEU A 2 -6.07 9.36 20.30
N ILE A 3 -5.46 8.68 19.32
CA ILE A 3 -4.35 9.24 18.54
C ILE A 3 -4.47 8.86 17.07
N GLN A 4 -4.06 9.78 16.19
CA GLN A 4 -3.72 9.52 14.80
C GLN A 4 -2.33 10.14 14.49
N PRO A 5 -1.40 9.40 13.85
CA PRO A 5 -1.52 8.03 13.38
C PRO A 5 -1.66 7.01 14.53
N SER A 6 -2.30 5.87 14.24
CA SER A 6 -2.33 4.72 15.14
C SER A 6 -0.96 4.04 15.27
N GLY A 7 -0.87 2.94 16.01
CA GLY A 7 0.38 2.20 16.17
C GLY A 7 0.81 1.45 14.90
N GLN A 8 0.03 1.56 13.82
CA GLN A 8 0.41 1.12 12.47
C GLN A 8 1.16 2.22 11.68
N GLY A 9 1.34 3.41 12.26
CA GLY A 9 2.02 4.54 11.63
C GLY A 9 1.15 5.31 10.63
N GLY A 10 1.68 6.45 10.18
CA GLY A 10 1.14 7.20 9.04
C GLY A 10 1.59 6.60 7.70
N THR A 11 2.73 5.92 7.70
CA THR A 11 3.20 4.94 6.72
C THR A 11 3.83 3.78 7.51
N ASN A 12 4.09 2.64 6.88
CA ASN A 12 4.69 1.48 7.54
C ASN A 12 5.82 0.88 6.68
N TRP A 13 5.87 -0.44 6.47
CA TRP A 13 6.96 -1.11 5.76
C TRP A 13 6.94 -0.95 4.23
N SER A 14 5.88 -0.36 3.64
CA SER A 14 5.79 -0.20 2.19
C SER A 14 6.88 0.76 1.70
N PRO A 15 7.76 0.34 0.76
CA PRO A 15 8.81 1.21 0.25
C PRO A 15 8.28 2.45 -0.46
N MET A 16 9.02 3.56 -0.32
CA MET A 16 8.69 4.87 -0.89
C MET A 16 9.76 5.26 -1.90
N PRO A 17 9.52 5.11 -3.21
CA PRO A 17 10.50 5.46 -4.22
C PRO A 17 10.69 6.98 -4.30
N TYR A 18 11.91 7.37 -4.65
CA TYR A 18 12.29 8.73 -5.02
C TYR A 18 12.50 8.80 -6.53
N ASP A 19 11.92 9.82 -7.17
CA ASP A 19 12.18 10.12 -8.58
C ASP A 19 13.08 11.37 -8.69
N PRO A 20 14.32 11.23 -9.21
CA PRO A 20 15.22 12.36 -9.39
C PRO A 20 14.77 13.37 -10.44
N ASP A 21 13.96 12.97 -11.42
CA ASP A 21 13.51 13.85 -12.52
C ASP A 21 12.43 14.83 -12.03
N THR A 22 11.46 14.33 -11.27
CA THR A 22 10.44 15.18 -10.63
C THR A 22 10.91 15.76 -9.29
N GLY A 23 11.83 15.09 -8.61
CA GLY A 23 12.24 15.39 -7.23
C GLY A 23 11.23 14.93 -6.18
N TYR A 24 10.31 14.02 -6.53
CA TYR A 24 9.20 13.61 -5.66
C TYR A 24 9.52 12.32 -4.88
N LEU A 25 9.03 12.27 -3.64
CA LEU A 25 8.89 11.05 -2.85
C LEU A 25 7.44 10.57 -2.93
N TYR A 26 7.24 9.28 -3.22
CA TYR A 26 5.90 8.69 -3.33
C TYR A 26 5.56 7.91 -2.06
N VAL A 27 4.63 8.45 -1.28
CA VAL A 27 4.35 8.03 0.09
C VAL A 27 2.97 7.38 0.20
N PRO A 28 2.88 6.06 0.49
CA PRO A 28 1.63 5.42 0.84
C PRO A 28 1.25 5.76 2.29
N GLY A 29 0.06 6.32 2.46
CA GLY A 29 -0.45 6.80 3.73
C GLY A 29 -1.50 5.88 4.37
N THR A 30 -1.55 5.90 5.69
CA THR A 30 -2.56 5.25 6.53
C THR A 30 -3.30 6.30 7.35
N ILE A 31 -4.61 6.37 7.16
CA ILE A 31 -5.55 7.12 7.99
C ILE A 31 -6.24 6.10 8.89
N ARG A 32 -5.73 5.97 10.11
CA ARG A 32 -6.32 5.12 11.14
C ARG A 32 -6.09 5.77 12.50
N THR A 33 -7.19 6.08 13.17
CA THR A 33 -7.21 6.53 14.56
C THR A 33 -7.25 5.32 15.48
N SER A 34 -6.61 5.40 16.65
CA SER A 34 -6.71 4.33 17.66
C SER A 34 -6.73 4.84 19.08
N VAL A 35 -7.49 4.14 19.92
CA VAL A 35 -7.42 4.25 21.37
C VAL A 35 -6.32 3.33 21.85
N PHE A 36 -5.35 3.89 22.56
CA PHE A 36 -4.33 3.15 23.28
C PHE A 36 -4.67 3.04 24.75
N SER A 37 -4.51 1.84 25.28
CA SER A 37 -4.68 1.52 26.69
C SER A 37 -3.53 0.66 27.17
N ARG A 38 -3.03 0.95 28.38
CA ARG A 38 -2.06 0.10 29.05
C ARG A 38 -2.76 -1.13 29.60
N VAL A 39 -2.24 -2.30 29.26
CA VAL A 39 -2.68 -3.59 29.79
C VAL A 39 -1.41 -4.26 30.28
N PRO A 40 -1.11 -4.20 31.59
CA PRO A 40 0.10 -4.80 32.13
C PRO A 40 0.19 -6.27 31.74
N SER A 41 1.32 -6.65 31.15
CA SER A 41 1.65 -8.04 30.87
C SER A 41 2.94 -8.39 31.58
N GLN A 42 3.08 -9.63 32.06
CA GLN A 42 4.36 -10.14 32.55
C GLN A 42 5.23 -10.53 31.36
N TYR A 43 6.51 -10.16 31.38
CA TYR A 43 7.46 -10.64 30.39
C TYR A 43 7.79 -12.11 30.66
N THR A 44 7.61 -12.93 29.63
CA THR A 44 8.00 -14.34 29.62
C THR A 44 8.77 -14.62 28.35
N THR A 45 9.96 -15.19 28.46
CA THR A 45 10.81 -15.53 27.30
C THR A 45 10.05 -16.36 26.29
N GLY A 46 10.12 -15.98 25.01
CA GLY A 46 9.44 -16.66 23.91
C GLY A 46 7.95 -16.31 23.72
N GLN A 47 7.35 -15.52 24.62
CA GLN A 47 5.96 -15.07 24.49
C GLN A 47 5.88 -13.63 23.97
N ARG A 48 4.76 -13.32 23.30
CA ARG A 48 4.48 -11.96 22.83
C ARG A 48 4.34 -11.02 24.03
N TYR A 49 5.09 -9.92 24.01
CA TYR A 49 5.06 -8.90 25.05
C TYR A 49 4.74 -7.54 24.45
N THR A 50 3.52 -7.03 24.69
CA THR A 50 3.08 -5.72 24.19
C THR A 50 2.88 -4.68 25.30
N ASN A 51 2.62 -5.13 26.54
CA ASN A 51 2.39 -4.26 27.71
C ASN A 51 1.30 -3.19 27.50
N GLY A 52 0.37 -3.46 26.59
CA GLY A 52 -0.60 -2.50 26.07
C GLY A 52 -1.37 -3.04 24.88
N THR A 53 -2.44 -2.35 24.53
CA THR A 53 -3.30 -2.63 23.37
C THR A 53 -3.69 -1.36 22.64
N GLN A 54 -4.07 -1.52 21.38
CA GLN A 54 -4.68 -0.48 20.57
C GLN A 54 -5.89 -1.03 19.81
N ALA A 55 -6.94 -0.24 19.70
CA ALA A 55 -8.09 -0.55 18.86
C ALA A 55 -8.62 0.73 18.18
N PRO A 56 -9.07 0.65 16.91
CA PRO A 56 -9.76 1.76 16.30
C PRO A 56 -11.17 1.89 16.91
N PRO A 57 -11.68 3.10 17.19
CA PRO A 57 -13.09 3.27 17.56
C PRO A 57 -14.01 2.67 16.49
N ILE A 58 -15.10 2.03 16.91
CA ILE A 58 -16.14 1.54 15.98
C ILE A 58 -16.67 2.72 15.14
N GLY A 59 -16.86 2.51 13.84
CA GLY A 59 -17.28 3.53 12.89
C GLY A 59 -16.16 4.46 12.41
N SER A 60 -14.95 4.37 12.96
CA SER A 60 -13.84 5.22 12.50
C SER A 60 -13.29 4.76 11.14
N PRO A 61 -12.83 5.68 10.28
CA PRO A 61 -12.26 5.34 8.98
C PRO A 61 -10.99 4.48 9.08
N LEU A 62 -10.87 3.54 8.14
CA LEU A 62 -9.67 2.76 7.83
C LEU A 62 -9.23 3.08 6.40
N ALA A 63 -8.90 4.35 6.16
CA ALA A 63 -8.61 4.88 4.84
C ALA A 63 -7.11 5.10 4.63
N GLY A 64 -6.73 5.58 3.46
CA GLY A 64 -5.34 5.85 3.12
C GLY A 64 -5.17 7.03 2.20
N THR A 65 -3.91 7.34 1.93
CA THR A 65 -3.54 8.24 0.85
C THR A 65 -2.45 7.62 0.03
N PHE A 66 -2.22 8.14 -1.16
CA PHE A 66 -0.98 7.95 -1.88
C PHE A 66 -0.53 9.31 -2.39
N THR A 67 0.61 9.77 -1.89
CA THR A 67 0.99 11.19 -1.96
C THR A 67 2.34 11.34 -2.63
N ALA A 68 2.44 12.20 -3.64
CA ALA A 68 3.72 12.72 -4.08
C ALA A 68 4.07 13.97 -3.28
N ILE A 69 5.24 13.95 -2.64
CA ILE A 69 5.78 15.07 -1.87
C ILE A 69 7.03 15.56 -2.60
N ASP A 70 7.06 16.84 -2.93
CA ASP A 70 8.27 17.49 -3.43
C ASP A 70 9.31 17.58 -2.31
N SER A 71 10.41 16.83 -2.47
CA SER A 71 11.49 16.73 -1.48
C SER A 71 12.25 18.05 -1.27
N LYS A 72 12.19 18.98 -2.24
CA LYS A 72 12.89 20.28 -2.17
C LYS A 72 12.05 21.30 -1.42
N THR A 73 10.73 21.27 -1.61
CA THR A 73 9.82 22.27 -1.06
C THR A 73 9.00 21.78 0.15
N ASN A 74 9.03 20.48 0.45
CA ASN A 74 8.22 19.81 1.46
C ASN A 74 6.71 20.00 1.26
N LYS A 75 6.26 20.22 0.02
CA LYS A 75 4.85 20.40 -0.34
C LYS A 75 4.30 19.17 -1.03
N ILE A 76 3.00 18.95 -0.87
CA ILE A 76 2.27 17.95 -1.65
C ILE A 76 2.22 18.44 -3.10
N ALA A 77 2.78 17.67 -4.01
CA ALA A 77 2.66 17.90 -5.44
C ALA A 77 1.30 17.41 -5.95
N TRP A 78 0.93 16.20 -5.55
CA TRP A 78 -0.39 15.62 -5.77
C TRP A 78 -0.69 14.55 -4.72
N GLN A 79 -1.98 14.24 -4.52
CA GLN A 79 -2.42 13.22 -3.57
C GLN A 79 -3.69 12.51 -4.04
N HIS A 80 -3.68 11.19 -3.95
CA HIS A 80 -4.88 10.36 -4.05
C HIS A 80 -5.38 10.01 -2.65
N ARG A 81 -6.69 10.17 -2.44
CA ARG A 81 -7.36 9.58 -1.28
C ARG A 81 -7.77 8.15 -1.64
N MET A 82 -7.40 7.21 -0.79
CA MET A 82 -7.68 5.79 -0.99
C MET A 82 -8.75 5.33 0.00
N PRO A 83 -9.70 4.49 -0.42
CA PRO A 83 -10.78 4.04 0.45
C PRO A 83 -10.26 3.11 1.57
N TYR A 84 -9.11 2.47 1.35
CA TYR A 84 -8.40 1.61 2.29
C TYR A 84 -7.01 2.19 2.62
N ARG A 85 -6.44 1.75 3.75
CA ARG A 85 -5.08 2.14 4.17
C ARG A 85 -4.06 1.66 3.14
N MET A 86 -2.99 2.43 2.91
CA MET A 86 -1.92 2.06 1.96
C MET A 86 -0.58 1.84 2.63
N GLY A 87 -0.34 2.33 3.86
CA GLY A 87 1.00 2.34 4.45
C GLY A 87 1.64 0.94 4.62
N GLY A 88 0.83 -0.12 4.67
CA GLY A 88 1.28 -1.52 4.69
C GLY A 88 0.96 -2.32 3.42
N GLY A 89 0.50 -1.69 2.35
CA GLY A 89 0.12 -2.40 1.12
C GLY A 89 0.23 -1.57 -0.16
N GLY A 90 0.99 -0.47 -0.10
CA GLY A 90 1.16 0.47 -1.20
C GLY A 90 2.57 0.44 -1.76
N GLY A 91 3.19 -0.75 -1.80
CA GLY A 91 4.50 -0.94 -2.39
C GLY A 91 4.55 -0.34 -3.79
N SER A 92 5.57 0.47 -4.05
CA SER A 92 5.67 1.20 -5.31
C SER A 92 7.10 1.34 -5.81
N THR A 93 7.23 1.60 -7.10
CA THR A 93 8.50 1.73 -7.81
C THR A 93 8.33 2.76 -8.92
N VAL A 94 9.30 3.65 -9.06
CA VAL A 94 9.27 4.68 -10.12
C VAL A 94 10.35 4.39 -11.15
N THR A 95 10.07 4.70 -12.41
CA THR A 95 10.95 4.47 -13.56
C THR A 95 11.35 5.78 -14.20
N ALA A 96 12.49 5.78 -14.90
CA ALA A 96 12.95 6.93 -15.70
C ALA A 96 11.99 7.26 -16.87
N GLY A 97 11.08 6.36 -17.23
CA GLY A 97 10.01 6.62 -18.20
C GLY A 97 8.89 7.51 -17.66
N GLY A 98 8.98 8.00 -16.42
CA GLY A 98 7.95 8.82 -15.78
C GLY A 98 6.73 8.00 -15.32
N LEU A 99 6.89 6.68 -15.16
CA LEU A 99 5.86 5.80 -14.62
C LEU A 99 6.15 5.45 -13.17
N LEU A 100 5.15 5.67 -12.32
CA LEU A 100 5.06 5.12 -10.98
C LEU A 100 4.20 3.85 -11.02
N LEU A 101 4.82 2.72 -10.76
CA LEU A 101 4.18 1.41 -10.61
C LEU A 101 3.78 1.23 -9.15
N ARG A 102 2.52 0.89 -8.88
CA ARG A 102 2.00 0.75 -7.53
C ARG A 102 1.03 -0.41 -7.43
N GLY A 103 1.22 -1.26 -6.43
CA GLY A 103 0.22 -2.24 -6.03
C GLY A 103 -0.74 -1.69 -4.97
N GLU A 104 -1.95 -2.24 -4.94
CA GLU A 104 -3.03 -1.84 -4.04
C GLU A 104 -3.58 -3.04 -3.24
N PRO A 105 -4.04 -2.81 -1.99
CA PRO A 105 -4.61 -3.85 -1.13
C PRO A 105 -5.84 -4.61 -1.68
N ASP A 106 -6.56 -4.03 -2.63
CA ASP A 106 -7.69 -4.67 -3.34
C ASP A 106 -7.24 -5.45 -4.59
N GLY A 107 -5.94 -5.65 -4.73
CA GLY A 107 -5.29 -6.45 -5.78
C GLY A 107 -5.09 -5.75 -7.11
N ASN A 108 -5.39 -4.46 -7.20
CA ASN A 108 -5.00 -3.69 -8.37
C ASN A 108 -3.48 -3.49 -8.39
N PHE A 109 -2.89 -3.66 -9.56
CA PHE A 109 -1.58 -3.13 -9.90
C PHE A 109 -1.77 -2.03 -10.95
N VAL A 110 -1.28 -0.84 -10.67
CA VAL A 110 -1.50 0.35 -11.50
C VAL A 110 -0.18 0.95 -11.97
N ALA A 111 -0.18 1.47 -13.20
CA ALA A 111 0.84 2.37 -13.69
C ALA A 111 0.27 3.80 -13.69
N VAL A 112 1.01 4.71 -13.09
CA VAL A 112 0.58 6.08 -12.80
C VAL A 112 1.59 7.04 -13.41
N ASN A 113 1.13 8.14 -14.00
CA ASN A 113 2.00 9.24 -14.39
C ASN A 113 2.65 9.82 -13.13
N ALA A 114 3.97 9.68 -13.01
CA ALA A 114 4.72 10.02 -11.81
C ALA A 114 4.61 11.52 -11.44
N LYS A 115 4.41 12.39 -12.44
CA LYS A 115 4.32 13.84 -12.26
C LYS A 115 2.91 14.31 -11.89
N THR A 116 1.88 13.74 -12.50
CA THR A 116 0.49 14.23 -12.34
C THR A 116 -0.35 13.39 -11.38
N GLY A 117 0.04 12.15 -11.12
CA GLY A 117 -0.77 11.18 -10.38
C GLY A 117 -1.82 10.49 -11.24
N GLU A 118 -1.96 10.79 -12.53
CA GLU A 118 -2.97 10.17 -13.38
C GLU A 118 -2.76 8.65 -13.54
N VAL A 119 -3.79 7.83 -13.31
CA VAL A 119 -3.73 6.39 -13.56
C VAL A 119 -3.82 6.15 -15.07
N LEU A 120 -2.74 5.60 -15.64
CA LEU A 120 -2.62 5.34 -17.09
C LEU A 120 -3.01 3.92 -17.46
N TRP A 121 -2.77 2.97 -16.54
CA TRP A 121 -3.05 1.56 -16.74
C TRP A 121 -3.34 0.87 -15.42
N LYS A 122 -4.13 -0.20 -15.49
CA LYS A 122 -4.59 -0.96 -14.33
C LYS A 122 -4.76 -2.43 -14.70
N PHE A 123 -4.35 -3.31 -13.79
CA PHE A 123 -4.52 -4.75 -13.90
C PHE A 123 -4.92 -5.34 -12.55
N GLN A 124 -5.81 -6.33 -12.56
CA GLN A 124 -6.27 -6.99 -11.35
C GLN A 124 -5.55 -8.33 -11.17
N THR A 125 -4.84 -8.46 -10.06
CA THR A 125 -3.96 -9.59 -9.75
C THR A 125 -4.67 -10.70 -8.97
N GLY A 126 -5.88 -10.45 -8.47
CA GLY A 126 -6.71 -11.38 -7.71
C GLY A 126 -6.41 -11.42 -6.21
N PHE A 127 -5.28 -10.86 -5.77
CA PHE A 127 -4.80 -10.91 -4.39
C PHE A 127 -4.19 -9.58 -3.99
N GLY A 128 -4.02 -9.31 -2.70
CA GLY A 128 -3.38 -8.07 -2.23
C GLY A 128 -2.02 -7.83 -2.88
N ALA A 129 -1.92 -6.76 -3.67
CA ALA A 129 -0.71 -6.36 -4.38
C ALA A 129 0.12 -5.41 -3.49
N ASP A 130 0.58 -5.92 -2.36
CA ASP A 130 1.15 -5.07 -1.31
C ASP A 130 2.65 -4.77 -1.51
N ALA A 131 3.35 -5.60 -2.29
CA ALA A 131 4.78 -5.50 -2.53
C ALA A 131 5.14 -4.46 -3.61
N PRO A 132 6.34 -3.86 -3.58
CA PRO A 132 6.85 -3.10 -4.71
C PRO A 132 7.16 -4.03 -5.90
N ALA A 133 7.14 -3.48 -7.11
CA ALA A 133 7.51 -4.22 -8.30
C ALA A 133 9.02 -4.10 -8.58
N ALA A 134 9.63 -5.15 -9.11
CA ALA A 134 10.97 -5.08 -9.68
C ALA A 134 10.88 -4.80 -11.18
N VAL A 135 11.72 -3.90 -11.68
CA VAL A 135 11.85 -3.61 -13.12
C VAL A 135 13.21 -4.14 -13.59
N TYR A 136 13.23 -4.88 -14.69
CA TYR A 136 14.43 -5.52 -15.22
C TYR A 136 14.33 -5.72 -16.74
N GLU A 137 15.46 -6.01 -17.37
CA GLU A 137 15.55 -6.27 -18.81
C GLU A 137 16.04 -7.70 -19.05
N VAL A 138 15.49 -8.36 -20.08
CA VAL A 138 15.97 -9.63 -20.59
C VAL A 138 16.02 -9.54 -22.12
N ASP A 139 17.20 -9.75 -22.71
CA ASP A 139 17.41 -9.74 -24.16
C ASP A 139 16.87 -8.49 -24.88
N GLY A 140 16.95 -7.32 -24.24
CA GLY A 140 16.47 -6.04 -24.77
C GLY A 140 14.98 -5.75 -24.58
N ASP A 141 14.22 -6.66 -23.97
CA ASP A 141 12.83 -6.44 -23.58
C ASP A 141 12.72 -6.09 -22.09
N GLU A 142 11.95 -5.03 -21.76
CA GLU A 142 11.68 -4.63 -20.38
C GLU A 142 10.54 -5.46 -19.76
N TYR A 143 10.75 -5.86 -18.50
CA TYR A 143 9.82 -6.63 -17.71
C TYR A 143 9.61 -6.01 -16.32
N ILE A 144 8.41 -6.22 -15.81
CA ILE A 144 8.02 -5.86 -14.45
C ILE A 144 7.60 -7.13 -13.71
N ALA A 145 8.23 -7.44 -12.58
CA ALA A 145 7.84 -8.54 -11.71
C ALA A 145 7.22 -8.03 -10.41
N LEU A 146 6.11 -8.64 -9.99
CA LEU A 146 5.38 -8.29 -8.77
C LEU A 146 4.97 -9.56 -8.03
N THR A 147 5.19 -9.60 -6.72
CA THR A 147 4.62 -10.64 -5.85
C THR A 147 3.31 -10.17 -5.26
N THR A 148 2.29 -11.03 -5.28
CA THR A 148 0.96 -10.73 -4.74
C THR A 148 0.54 -11.84 -3.81
N GLY A 149 0.21 -11.47 -2.58
CA GLY A 149 -0.13 -12.46 -1.56
C GLY A 149 -0.86 -11.89 -0.35
N GLY A 150 -1.14 -10.59 -0.33
CA GLY A 150 -1.85 -9.93 0.77
C GLY A 150 -1.10 -9.92 2.10
N ASN A 151 -1.66 -9.22 3.09
CA ASN A 151 -1.16 -9.25 4.46
C ASN A 151 -2.26 -8.96 5.51
N SER A 152 -2.10 -9.57 6.68
CA SER A 152 -3.06 -9.49 7.80
C SER A 152 -3.24 -8.09 8.37
N ILE A 153 -2.18 -7.29 8.39
CA ILE A 153 -2.20 -5.96 9.00
C ILE A 153 -3.03 -5.00 8.15
N GLN A 154 -2.96 -5.16 6.83
CA GLN A 154 -3.70 -4.36 5.85
C GLN A 154 -5.11 -4.91 5.63
N GLY A 155 -5.32 -6.21 5.85
CA GLY A 155 -6.59 -6.88 5.60
C GLY A 155 -6.85 -7.09 4.11
N SER A 156 -5.78 -7.13 3.31
CA SER A 156 -5.83 -7.47 1.89
C SER A 156 -5.99 -8.98 1.69
N ALA A 157 -6.57 -9.39 0.57
CA ALA A 157 -6.83 -10.79 0.30
C ALA A 157 -5.55 -11.59 0.11
N TYR A 158 -5.48 -12.76 0.75
CA TYR A 158 -4.33 -13.65 0.63
C TYR A 158 -4.30 -14.37 -0.71
N GLY A 159 -3.09 -14.59 -1.19
CA GLY A 159 -2.80 -15.42 -2.34
C GLY A 159 -1.34 -15.84 -2.34
N ASP A 160 -0.93 -16.46 -3.44
CA ASP A 160 0.45 -16.85 -3.67
C ASP A 160 0.71 -16.82 -5.17
N ALA A 161 1.06 -15.64 -5.68
CA ALA A 161 1.32 -15.46 -7.10
C ALA A 161 2.49 -14.51 -7.34
N VAL A 162 3.21 -14.81 -8.42
CA VAL A 162 4.22 -13.92 -9.02
C VAL A 162 3.71 -13.54 -10.41
N TRP A 163 3.59 -12.24 -10.65
CA TRP A 163 3.20 -11.68 -11.93
C TRP A 163 4.42 -11.14 -12.66
N ALA A 164 4.51 -11.43 -13.95
CA ALA A 164 5.46 -10.80 -14.85
C ALA A 164 4.69 -10.07 -15.97
N PHE A 165 4.99 -8.80 -16.17
CA PHE A 165 4.37 -7.95 -17.19
C PHE A 165 5.40 -7.53 -18.22
N SER A 166 4.97 -7.44 -19.46
CA SER A 166 5.71 -6.80 -20.56
C SER A 166 4.69 -6.25 -21.57
N LEU A 167 5.14 -5.39 -22.48
CA LEU A 167 4.29 -4.86 -23.55
C LEU A 167 3.72 -5.94 -24.48
N LYS A 168 4.35 -7.12 -24.51
CA LYS A 168 3.94 -8.28 -25.32
C LYS A 168 3.08 -9.27 -24.51
N GLY A 169 2.79 -8.97 -23.25
CA GLY A 169 2.02 -9.84 -22.35
C GLY A 169 0.58 -10.04 -22.82
N GLN A 170 0.05 -11.25 -22.63
CA GLN A 170 -1.29 -11.65 -23.10
C GLN A 170 -2.17 -12.25 -21.99
N VAL A 171 -1.67 -12.29 -20.76
CA VAL A 171 -2.44 -12.84 -19.63
C VAL A 171 -3.52 -11.85 -19.22
N ASN A 172 -4.74 -12.36 -19.02
CA ASN A 172 -5.88 -11.56 -18.61
C ASN A 172 -5.86 -11.28 -17.09
N PRO A 173 -6.45 -10.16 -16.65
CA PRO A 173 -6.64 -9.91 -15.22
C PRO A 173 -7.51 -10.98 -14.57
N LEU A 174 -7.28 -11.23 -13.28
CA LEU A 174 -8.15 -12.06 -12.46
C LEU A 174 -9.37 -11.27 -11.96
N TRP A 175 -10.30 -11.96 -11.30
CA TRP A 175 -11.41 -11.31 -10.63
C TRP A 175 -10.94 -10.53 -9.40
N PRO A 176 -11.53 -9.36 -9.11
CA PRO A 176 -11.20 -8.61 -7.90
C PRO A 176 -11.47 -9.42 -6.63
N PRO A 177 -10.54 -9.46 -5.67
CA PRO A 177 -10.82 -10.00 -4.35
C PRO A 177 -11.78 -9.10 -3.56
N ALA A 178 -12.25 -9.58 -2.41
CA ALA A 178 -12.89 -8.70 -1.43
C ALA A 178 -11.89 -7.62 -0.97
N PRO A 179 -12.24 -6.33 -1.06
CA PRO A 179 -11.34 -5.26 -0.63
C PRO A 179 -11.22 -5.23 0.90
N PRO A 180 -10.16 -4.64 1.46
CA PRO A 180 -10.04 -4.45 2.89
C PRO A 180 -11.20 -3.63 3.47
N ALA A 181 -11.48 -3.85 4.75
CA ALA A 181 -12.44 -3.02 5.49
C ALA A 181 -12.01 -1.54 5.49
N THR A 182 -12.96 -0.67 5.17
CA THR A 182 -12.76 0.79 5.10
C THR A 182 -13.24 1.53 6.34
N VAL A 183 -13.93 0.81 7.24
CA VAL A 183 -14.45 1.31 8.52
C VAL A 183 -14.18 0.28 9.61
N ALA A 184 -13.90 0.74 10.82
CA ALA A 184 -13.66 -0.10 11.98
C ALA A 184 -14.95 -0.64 12.61
N GLY A 185 -14.91 -1.89 13.06
CA GLY A 185 -16.03 -2.57 13.72
C GLY A 185 -16.88 -3.38 12.73
N PRO A 186 -17.94 -4.05 13.23
CA PRO A 186 -18.82 -4.84 12.38
C PRO A 186 -19.53 -3.93 11.37
N THR A 187 -19.25 -4.14 10.09
CA THR A 187 -20.07 -3.62 8.99
C THR A 187 -21.28 -4.55 8.92
N GLY A 188 -22.42 -4.11 9.45
CA GLY A 188 -23.64 -4.93 9.48
C GLY A 188 -23.94 -5.57 8.12
N ALA A 189 -24.24 -6.86 8.15
CA ALA A 189 -24.94 -7.58 7.08
C ALA A 189 -26.44 -7.40 7.27
#